data_AF-A0A1W9V0S3-F1
#
_entry.id   AF-A0A1W9V0S3-F1
#
_cell.length_a   1.000
_cell.length_b   1.000
_cell.length_c   1.000
_cell.angle_alpha   90.00
_cell.angle_beta   90.00
_cell.angle_gamma   90.00
#
_symmetry.space_group_name_H-M   'P 1'
#
loop_
_entity.id
_entity.type
_entity.pdbx_description
1 polymer ?
#
loop_
_entity_poly.entity_id
_entity_poly.type
_entity_poly.pdbx_seq_one_letter_code
_entity_poly.pdbx_strand_id
1 'polypeptide(L)'
;MNDTDTLRLIINILTFMMLLMALGISSAKIVPQMIRFYQIQSVLLAFIIVLQAFDATQENSSQVNIENFFLMLLPLILAVSIEPLLARATVAAPTQKKSTIAATLRQFIHWKRNIAQATPIWLKHSAPQKGRVRSLIITLTLTVIAYIIAFGLIEGNVSRANSLAVSMTLLLLGLFTMGQKEDIISQIMGLLMMEHGMFLAAIEVIILPDLALIFVISLFLYIIITLTILVYLLPELHRSSGSIEIEDQKQLKG
;
A
#
# COMPACT_ATOMS: atom_id res chain seq x y z
N MET A 1 9.81 -32.27 -10.00
CA MET A 1 9.91 -30.80 -9.98
C MET A 1 10.76 -30.46 -8.78
N ASN A 2 11.81 -29.63 -8.94
CA ASN A 2 12.69 -29.33 -7.82
C ASN A 2 11.94 -28.47 -6.78
N ASP A 3 12.31 -28.53 -5.51
CA ASP A 3 11.64 -27.76 -4.45
C ASP A 3 11.74 -26.25 -4.71
N THR A 4 12.86 -25.80 -5.28
CA THR A 4 13.11 -24.40 -5.71
C THR A 4 12.17 -23.94 -6.82
N ASP A 5 11.92 -24.79 -7.83
CA ASP A 5 11.01 -24.45 -8.93
C ASP A 5 9.57 -24.27 -8.43
N THR A 6 9.17 -25.08 -7.46
CA THR A 6 7.85 -25.02 -6.84
C THR A 6 7.69 -23.74 -6.03
N LEU A 7 8.71 -23.36 -5.25
CA LEU A 7 8.70 -22.12 -4.47
C LEU A 7 8.63 -20.89 -5.37
N ARG A 8 9.44 -20.83 -6.44
CA ARG A 8 9.41 -19.74 -7.43
C ARG A 8 8.07 -19.62 -8.14
N LEU A 9 7.43 -20.75 -8.46
CA LEU A 9 6.08 -20.74 -9.02
C LEU A 9 5.07 -20.13 -8.03
N ILE A 10 5.15 -20.48 -6.74
CA ILE A 10 4.27 -19.92 -5.70
C ILE A 10 4.49 -18.40 -5.57
N ILE A 11 5.74 -17.93 -5.52
CA ILE A 11 6.06 -16.49 -5.48
C ILE A 11 5.45 -15.75 -6.69
N ASN A 12 5.59 -16.31 -7.89
CA ASN A 12 5.02 -15.71 -9.10
C ASN A 12 3.49 -15.64 -9.05
N ILE A 13 2.83 -16.69 -8.55
CA ILE A 13 1.36 -16.70 -8.37
C ILE A 13 0.95 -15.62 -7.37
N LEU A 14 1.62 -15.51 -6.22
CA LEU A 14 1.33 -14.51 -5.21
C LEU A 14 1.56 -13.08 -5.74
N THR A 15 2.62 -12.88 -6.51
CA THR A 15 2.94 -11.60 -7.17
C THR A 15 1.87 -11.24 -8.20
N PHE A 16 1.34 -12.22 -8.93
CA PHE A 16 0.18 -11.99 -9.79
C PHE A 16 -1.09 -11.66 -8.98
N MET A 17 -1.33 -12.33 -7.85
CA MET A 17 -2.43 -11.97 -6.95
C MET A 17 -2.30 -10.55 -6.39
N MET A 18 -1.07 -10.08 -6.10
CA MET A 18 -0.79 -8.69 -5.73
C MET A 18 -1.26 -7.70 -6.80
N LEU A 19 -1.00 -8.02 -8.08
CA LEU A 19 -1.47 -7.23 -9.23
C LEU A 19 -3.00 -7.21 -9.33
N LEU A 20 -3.66 -8.34 -9.10
CA LEU A 20 -5.12 -8.41 -9.09
C LEU A 20 -5.73 -7.57 -7.96
N MET A 21 -5.14 -7.61 -6.77
CA MET A 21 -5.59 -6.75 -5.65
C MET A 21 -5.38 -5.27 -5.96
N ALA A 22 -4.25 -4.92 -6.58
CA ALA A 22 -3.96 -3.56 -7.07
C ALA A 22 -5.03 -3.04 -8.04
N LEU A 23 -5.41 -3.85 -9.03
CA LEU A 23 -6.52 -3.54 -9.93
C LEU A 23 -7.86 -3.43 -9.18
N GLY A 24 -8.07 -4.27 -8.17
CA GLY A 24 -9.21 -4.20 -7.25
C GLY A 24 -9.27 -2.86 -6.51
N ILE A 25 -8.16 -2.38 -5.94
CA ILE A 25 -8.06 -1.09 -5.26
C ILE A 25 -8.41 0.05 -6.23
N SER A 26 -7.80 0.06 -7.42
CA SER A 26 -8.03 1.12 -8.41
C SER A 26 -9.48 1.16 -8.92
N SER A 27 -10.13 -0.01 -9.05
CA SER A 27 -11.50 -0.14 -9.54
C SER A 27 -12.58 -0.10 -8.46
N ALA A 28 -12.21 -0.14 -7.17
CA ALA A 28 -13.16 -0.12 -6.08
C ALA A 28 -13.91 1.22 -6.01
N LYS A 29 -15.23 1.12 -5.78
CA LYS A 29 -16.13 2.28 -5.68
C LYS A 29 -16.24 2.85 -4.28
N ILE A 30 -16.06 1.98 -3.29
CA ILE A 30 -16.27 2.32 -1.88
C ILE A 30 -14.96 2.14 -1.13
N VAL A 31 -14.65 3.08 -0.24
CA VAL A 31 -13.45 3.07 0.60
C VAL A 31 -13.28 1.74 1.37
N PRO A 32 -14.32 1.14 1.97
CA PRO A 32 -14.16 -0.14 2.68
C PRO A 32 -13.65 -1.29 1.79
N GLN A 33 -14.00 -1.29 0.49
CA GLN A 33 -13.48 -2.29 -0.45
C GLN A 33 -12.00 -2.03 -0.75
N MET A 34 -11.60 -0.77 -0.94
CA MET A 34 -10.20 -0.41 -1.12
C MET A 34 -9.36 -0.87 0.07
N ILE A 35 -9.83 -0.61 1.30
CA ILE A 35 -9.16 -1.02 2.54
C ILE A 35 -8.98 -2.54 2.57
N ARG A 36 -10.02 -3.32 2.27
CA ARG A 36 -9.94 -4.80 2.27
C ARG A 36 -8.96 -5.33 1.22
N PHE A 37 -9.01 -4.81 -0.01
CA PHE A 37 -8.07 -5.23 -1.05
C PHE A 37 -6.63 -4.90 -0.65
N TYR A 38 -6.41 -3.73 -0.05
CA TYR A 38 -5.10 -3.36 0.47
C TYR A 38 -4.64 -4.26 1.62
N GLN A 39 -5.50 -4.59 2.59
CA GLN A 39 -5.16 -5.52 3.67
C GLN A 39 -4.73 -6.89 3.13
N ILE A 40 -5.47 -7.42 2.16
CA ILE A 40 -5.11 -8.68 1.48
C ILE A 40 -3.77 -8.52 0.76
N GLN A 41 -3.58 -7.41 0.03
CA GLN A 41 -2.33 -7.11 -0.66
C GLN A 41 -1.14 -7.05 0.32
N SER A 42 -1.28 -6.40 1.47
CA SER A 42 -0.23 -6.36 2.49
C SER A 42 0.12 -7.75 3.04
N VAL A 43 -0.87 -8.61 3.27
CA VAL A 43 -0.64 -9.99 3.73
C VAL A 43 0.07 -10.81 2.66
N LEU A 44 -0.33 -10.68 1.39
CA LEU A 44 0.34 -11.33 0.26
C LEU A 44 1.80 -10.89 0.17
N LEU A 45 2.08 -9.59 0.29
CA LEU A 45 3.44 -9.05 0.28
C LEU A 45 4.28 -9.62 1.42
N ALA A 46 3.74 -9.66 2.65
CA ALA A 46 4.43 -10.27 3.78
C ALA A 46 4.78 -11.75 3.51
N PHE A 47 3.87 -12.49 2.88
CA PHE A 47 4.09 -13.89 2.55
C PHE A 47 5.14 -14.08 1.44
N ILE A 48 5.15 -13.21 0.42
CA ILE A 48 6.21 -13.17 -0.61
C ILE A 48 7.58 -12.98 0.04
N ILE A 49 7.72 -12.00 0.96
CA ILE A 49 8.97 -11.74 1.69
C ILE A 49 9.46 -12.98 2.44
N VAL A 50 8.55 -13.69 3.12
CA VAL A 50 8.87 -14.91 3.85
C VAL A 50 9.37 -16.01 2.91
N LEU A 51 8.63 -16.28 1.83
CA LEU A 51 9.02 -17.31 0.86
C LEU A 51 10.35 -16.99 0.19
N GLN A 52 10.59 -15.72 -0.13
CA GLN A 52 11.85 -15.28 -0.71
C GLN A 52 13.02 -15.41 0.25
N ALA A 53 12.81 -15.15 1.54
CA ALA A 53 13.81 -15.41 2.57
C ALA A 53 14.15 -16.91 2.67
N PHE A 54 13.16 -17.81 2.48
CA PHE A 54 13.42 -19.24 2.41
C PHE A 54 14.22 -19.65 1.17
N ASP A 55 13.89 -19.12 -0.02
CA ASP A 55 14.65 -19.37 -1.25
C ASP A 55 16.12 -18.95 -1.09
N ALA A 56 16.36 -17.76 -0.53
CA ALA A 56 17.70 -17.21 -0.32
C ALA A 56 18.53 -18.02 0.71
N THR A 57 17.88 -18.57 1.74
CA THR A 57 18.55 -19.38 2.77
C THR A 57 19.05 -20.72 2.22
N GLN A 58 18.44 -21.21 1.14
CA GLN A 58 18.83 -22.46 0.50
C GLN A 58 20.11 -22.30 -0.36
N GLU A 59 20.36 -21.11 -0.90
CA GLU A 59 21.56 -20.80 -1.69
C GLU A 59 22.77 -20.36 -0.84
N ASN A 60 22.55 -19.67 0.29
CA ASN A 60 23.63 -19.25 1.19
C ASN A 60 23.32 -19.63 2.64
N SER A 61 24.01 -20.65 3.15
CA SER A 61 23.91 -21.07 4.54
C SER A 61 24.47 -19.99 5.46
N SER A 62 23.68 -19.62 6.48
CA SER A 62 24.11 -19.03 7.77
C SER A 62 23.74 -17.57 8.08
N GLN A 63 22.87 -16.87 7.35
CA GLN A 63 22.33 -15.60 7.83
C GLN A 63 20.88 -15.40 7.39
N VAL A 64 19.92 -15.93 8.17
CA VAL A 64 18.56 -15.39 8.16
C VAL A 64 18.66 -13.99 8.77
N ASN A 65 18.87 -13.00 7.91
CA ASN A 65 19.12 -11.64 8.32
C ASN A 65 17.91 -11.07 9.04
N ILE A 66 18.16 -10.46 10.20
CA ILE A 66 17.22 -9.65 11.00
C ILE A 66 16.45 -8.67 10.10
N GLU A 67 17.06 -8.22 9.00
CA GLU A 67 16.48 -7.38 7.96
C GLU A 67 15.19 -7.96 7.35
N ASN A 68 15.16 -9.26 7.02
CA ASN A 68 13.98 -9.92 6.44
C ASN A 68 12.81 -9.97 7.43
N PHE A 69 13.11 -10.10 8.72
CA PHE A 69 12.09 -10.07 9.77
C PHE A 69 11.44 -8.68 9.87
N PHE A 70 12.24 -7.61 9.84
CA PHE A 70 11.70 -6.25 9.82
C PHE A 70 10.90 -5.96 8.55
N LEU A 71 11.39 -6.40 7.40
CA LEU A 71 10.69 -6.26 6.12
C LEU A 71 9.34 -7.00 6.11
N MET A 72 9.25 -8.18 6.73
CA MET A 72 8.01 -8.95 6.84
C MET A 72 7.00 -8.30 7.80
N LEU A 73 7.46 -7.84 8.96
CA LEU A 73 6.56 -7.26 9.98
C LEU A 73 5.84 -6.01 9.46
N LEU A 74 6.51 -5.28 8.59
CA LEU A 74 6.10 -3.97 8.19
C LEU A 74 4.80 -3.91 7.39
N PRO A 75 4.62 -4.66 6.28
CA PRO A 75 3.34 -4.73 5.59
C PRO A 75 2.25 -5.31 6.49
N LEU A 76 2.59 -6.21 7.42
CA LEU A 76 1.63 -6.78 8.37
C LEU A 76 1.13 -5.74 9.39
N ILE A 77 2.03 -4.90 9.91
CA ILE A 77 1.68 -3.77 10.78
C ILE A 77 0.78 -2.80 10.02
N LEU A 78 1.10 -2.49 8.75
CA LEU A 78 0.27 -1.64 7.91
C LEU A 78 -1.12 -2.26 7.66
N ALA A 79 -1.20 -3.56 7.38
CA ALA A 79 -2.48 -4.26 7.16
C ALA A 79 -3.42 -4.12 8.36
N VAL A 80 -2.89 -4.29 9.57
CA VAL A 80 -3.68 -4.21 10.81
C VAL A 80 -3.98 -2.76 11.20
N SER A 81 -3.04 -1.84 10.94
CA SER A 81 -3.14 -0.45 11.41
C SER A 81 -3.92 0.46 10.48
N ILE A 82 -4.03 0.14 9.18
CA ILE A 82 -4.56 1.08 8.20
C ILE A 82 -6.04 1.44 8.45
N GLU A 83 -6.89 0.44 8.68
CA GLU A 83 -8.32 0.64 8.93
C GLU A 83 -8.59 1.50 10.17
N PRO A 84 -8.00 1.22 11.36
CA PRO A 84 -8.18 2.10 12.52
C PRO A 84 -7.63 3.51 12.31
N LEU A 85 -6.52 3.65 11.57
CA LEU A 85 -5.93 4.96 11.30
C LEU A 85 -6.81 5.81 10.38
N LEU A 86 -7.34 5.22 9.30
CA LEU A 86 -8.28 5.89 8.41
C LEU A 86 -9.60 6.22 9.11
N ALA A 87 -10.12 5.32 9.93
CA ALA A 87 -11.35 5.57 10.69
C ALA A 87 -11.17 6.75 11.65
N ARG A 88 -10.00 6.85 12.30
CA ARG A 88 -9.66 7.98 13.16
C ARG A 88 -9.54 9.29 12.39
N ALA A 89 -8.97 9.26 11.19
CA ALA A 89 -8.83 10.47 10.39
C ALA A 89 -10.17 10.98 9.83
N THR A 90 -11.12 10.06 9.62
CA THR A 90 -12.47 10.36 9.13
C THR A 90 -13.38 10.92 10.23
N VAL A 91 -13.31 10.36 11.45
CA VAL A 91 -14.13 10.83 12.56
C VAL A 91 -13.39 11.98 13.25
N ALA A 92 -13.74 13.22 12.93
CA ALA A 92 -13.22 14.41 13.61
C ALA A 92 -13.35 14.26 15.14
N ALA A 93 -12.26 13.88 15.81
CA ALA A 93 -12.30 13.60 17.24
C ALA A 93 -12.49 14.90 18.02
N PRO A 94 -13.43 14.97 18.98
CA PRO A 94 -13.58 16.15 19.83
C PRO A 94 -12.31 16.37 20.65
N THR A 95 -11.89 17.63 20.70
CA THR A 95 -10.67 18.18 21.30
C THR A 95 -10.18 17.44 22.55
N GLN A 96 -9.14 16.60 22.41
CA GLN A 96 -8.37 16.14 23.56
C GLN A 96 -7.06 16.95 23.62
N LYS A 97 -7.13 18.08 24.34
CA LYS A 97 -6.12 19.15 24.46
C LYS A 97 -4.78 18.73 25.11
N LYS A 98 -4.48 17.43 25.25
CA LYS A 98 -3.17 16.89 25.65
C LYS A 98 -3.02 15.49 25.04
N SER A 99 -2.35 15.37 23.89
CA SER A 99 -2.02 14.08 23.28
C SER A 99 -0.81 13.46 23.98
N THR A 100 -1.03 12.89 25.16
CA THR A 100 -0.05 11.95 25.72
C THR A 100 -0.07 10.67 24.87
N ILE A 101 1.07 10.03 24.63
CA ILE A 101 1.18 8.75 23.91
C ILE A 101 0.19 7.70 24.47
N ALA A 102 -0.07 7.76 25.77
CA ALA A 102 -1.07 6.93 26.46
C ALA A 102 -2.53 7.17 26.00
N ALA A 103 -2.89 8.39 25.59
CA ALA A 103 -4.22 8.69 25.05
C ALA A 103 -4.38 8.07 23.65
N THR A 104 -3.33 8.11 22.83
CA THR A 104 -3.30 7.44 21.52
C THR A 104 -3.47 5.92 21.65
N LEU A 105 -2.78 5.31 22.62
CA LEU A 105 -2.90 3.87 22.93
C LEU A 105 -4.30 3.50 23.43
N ARG A 106 -4.89 4.27 24.35
CA ARG A 106 -6.28 4.04 24.82
C ARG A 106 -7.32 4.22 23.72
N GLN A 107 -7.09 5.12 22.78
CA GLN A 107 -7.97 5.30 21.64
C GLN A 107 -7.85 4.14 20.63
N PHE A 108 -6.67 3.52 20.50
CA PHE A 108 -6.52 2.28 19.74
C PHE A 108 -7.39 1.16 20.32
N ILE A 109 -7.63 1.12 21.64
CA ILE A 109 -8.55 0.16 22.28
C ILE A 109 -10.01 0.42 21.86
N HIS A 110 -10.40 1.68 21.62
CA HIS A 110 -11.76 2.04 21.19
C HIS A 110 -11.97 2.07 19.67
N TRP A 111 -11.01 1.58 18.88
CA TRP A 111 -11.02 1.60 17.41
C TRP A 111 -12.31 1.07 16.78
N LYS A 112 -12.91 0.01 17.32
CA LYS A 112 -14.18 -0.57 16.84
C LYS A 112 -15.31 0.46 16.78
N ARG A 113 -15.36 1.38 17.76
CA ARG A 113 -16.39 2.44 17.79
C ARG A 113 -16.16 3.47 16.69
N ASN A 114 -14.90 3.84 16.45
CA ASN A 114 -14.55 4.81 15.41
C ASN A 114 -14.84 4.23 14.02
N ILE A 115 -14.54 2.95 13.79
CA ILE A 115 -14.88 2.27 12.53
C ILE A 115 -16.38 2.27 12.29
N ALA A 116 -17.18 1.95 13.33
CA ALA A 116 -18.64 1.97 13.23
C ALA A 116 -19.19 3.37 12.85
N GLN A 117 -18.53 4.44 13.32
CA GLN A 117 -18.89 5.82 13.00
C GLN A 117 -18.37 6.29 11.63
N ALA A 118 -17.21 5.82 11.19
CA ALA A 118 -16.60 6.17 9.90
C ALA A 118 -17.28 5.47 8.72
N THR A 119 -17.71 4.22 8.90
CA THR A 119 -18.34 3.40 7.86
C THR A 119 -19.49 4.10 7.12
N PRO A 120 -20.50 4.72 7.78
CA PRO A 120 -21.56 5.43 7.08
C PRO A 120 -21.06 6.65 6.30
N ILE A 121 -20.00 7.32 6.77
CA ILE A 121 -19.39 8.46 6.06
C ILE A 121 -18.71 7.97 4.78
N TRP A 122 -17.93 6.90 4.87
CA TRP A 122 -17.27 6.27 3.73
C TRP A 122 -18.24 5.75 2.67
N LEU A 123 -19.37 5.20 3.09
CA LEU A 123 -20.42 4.73 2.18
C LEU A 123 -21.11 5.90 1.46
N LYS A 124 -21.25 7.06 2.11
CA LYS A 124 -21.87 8.26 1.51
C LYS A 124 -20.97 8.96 0.50
N HIS A 125 -19.66 9.05 0.75
CA HIS A 125 -18.69 9.72 -0.12
C HIS A 125 -18.12 8.79 -1.21
N SER A 126 -18.80 7.70 -1.52
CA SER A 126 -18.44 6.80 -2.60
C SER A 126 -18.77 7.45 -3.95
N ALA A 127 -17.87 8.30 -4.44
CA ALA A 127 -18.07 9.09 -5.65
C ALA A 127 -18.43 8.21 -6.87
N PRO A 128 -19.36 8.66 -7.73
CA PRO A 128 -19.66 7.96 -8.97
C PRO A 128 -18.42 7.99 -9.87
N GLN A 129 -17.76 6.84 -10.01
CA GLN A 129 -16.63 6.66 -10.93
C GLN A 129 -17.11 6.90 -12.37
N LYS A 130 -17.10 8.16 -12.80
CA LYS A 130 -17.57 8.60 -14.12
C LYS A 130 -16.58 8.07 -15.15
N GLY A 131 -17.00 7.07 -15.91
CA GLY A 131 -16.15 6.43 -16.93
C GLY A 131 -15.35 5.22 -16.45
N ARG A 132 -15.98 4.28 -15.71
CA ARG A 132 -15.38 2.97 -15.33
C ARG A 132 -14.65 2.26 -16.46
N VAL A 133 -15.21 2.27 -17.67
CA VAL A 133 -14.58 1.64 -18.84
C VAL A 133 -13.28 2.36 -19.20
N ARG A 134 -13.28 3.70 -19.17
CA ARG A 134 -12.09 4.52 -19.42
C ARG A 134 -11.02 4.27 -18.36
N SER A 135 -11.39 4.20 -17.07
CA SER A 135 -10.40 3.93 -16.03
C SER A 135 -9.79 2.53 -16.18
N LEU A 136 -10.60 1.51 -16.51
CA LEU A 136 -10.09 0.15 -16.76
C LEU A 136 -9.14 0.08 -17.96
N ILE A 137 -9.48 0.77 -19.06
CA ILE A 137 -8.61 0.85 -20.24
C ILE A 137 -7.28 1.50 -19.88
N ILE A 138 -7.30 2.60 -19.13
CA ILE A 138 -6.07 3.29 -18.70
C ILE A 138 -5.25 2.38 -17.78
N THR A 139 -5.86 1.72 -16.79
CA THR A 139 -5.11 0.82 -15.90
C THR A 139 -4.50 -0.35 -16.66
N LEU A 140 -5.22 -0.94 -17.62
CA LEU A 140 -4.67 -2.01 -18.46
C LEU A 140 -3.51 -1.51 -19.33
N THR A 141 -3.66 -0.30 -19.89
CA THR A 141 -2.60 0.33 -20.69
C THR A 141 -1.34 0.58 -19.85
N LEU A 142 -1.51 1.10 -18.63
CA LEU A 142 -0.41 1.31 -17.69
C LEU A 142 0.28 -0.01 -17.31
N THR A 143 -0.48 -1.08 -17.08
CA THR A 143 0.09 -2.42 -16.84
C THR A 143 0.92 -2.88 -18.05
N VAL A 144 0.39 -2.78 -19.27
CA VAL A 144 1.12 -3.18 -20.48
C VAL A 144 2.41 -2.38 -20.65
N ILE A 145 2.36 -1.06 -20.43
CA ILE A 145 3.55 -0.19 -20.49
C ILE A 145 4.59 -0.62 -19.45
N ALA A 146 4.19 -0.91 -18.21
CA ALA A 146 5.09 -1.38 -17.17
C ALA A 146 5.79 -2.70 -17.55
N TYR A 147 5.06 -3.64 -18.16
CA TYR A 147 5.64 -4.89 -18.66
C TYR A 147 6.65 -4.65 -19.79
N ILE A 148 6.32 -3.79 -20.76
CA ILE A 148 7.24 -3.45 -21.85
C ILE A 148 8.55 -2.87 -21.29
N ILE A 149 8.45 -1.92 -20.35
CA ILE A 149 9.64 -1.28 -19.74
C ILE A 149 10.45 -2.31 -18.96
N ALA A 150 9.81 -3.12 -18.12
CA ALA A 150 10.51 -4.08 -17.26
C ALA A 150 11.26 -5.16 -18.06
N PHE A 151 10.63 -5.71 -19.11
CA PHE A 151 11.28 -6.68 -19.99
C PHE A 151 12.36 -6.06 -20.88
N GLY A 152 12.27 -4.76 -21.19
CA GLY A 152 13.33 -4.03 -21.87
C GLY A 152 14.53 -3.70 -20.97
N LEU A 153 14.32 -3.59 -19.65
CA LEU A 153 15.39 -3.28 -18.69
C LEU A 153 16.12 -4.54 -18.19
N ILE A 154 15.42 -5.66 -18.05
CA ILE A 154 15.97 -6.92 -17.53
C ILE A 154 16.00 -7.95 -18.65
N GLU A 155 17.10 -7.95 -19.40
CA GLU A 155 17.34 -8.96 -20.43
C GLU A 155 17.78 -10.30 -19.81
N GLY A 156 17.22 -11.41 -20.30
CA GLY A 156 17.65 -12.76 -19.95
C GLY A 156 17.16 -13.33 -18.61
N ASN A 157 16.45 -12.56 -17.77
CA ASN A 157 15.84 -13.07 -16.53
C ASN A 157 14.34 -12.75 -16.45
N VAL A 158 13.52 -13.68 -16.96
CA VAL A 158 12.06 -13.55 -17.03
C VAL A 158 11.42 -13.39 -15.65
N SER A 159 11.95 -14.06 -14.62
CA SER A 159 11.38 -13.98 -13.26
C SER A 159 11.56 -12.58 -12.68
N ARG A 160 12.77 -12.02 -12.75
CA ARG A 160 13.02 -10.65 -12.27
C ARG A 160 12.29 -9.60 -13.10
N ALA A 161 12.21 -9.80 -14.42
CA ALA A 161 11.44 -8.92 -15.30
C ALA A 161 9.95 -8.90 -14.92
N ASN A 162 9.36 -10.05 -14.59
CA ASN A 162 7.97 -10.12 -14.11
C ASN A 162 7.79 -9.38 -12.79
N SER A 163 8.66 -9.59 -11.81
CA SER A 163 8.57 -8.92 -10.51
C SER A 163 8.73 -7.40 -10.64
N LEU A 164 9.67 -6.93 -11.48
CA LEU A 164 9.81 -5.52 -11.80
C LEU A 164 8.57 -4.96 -12.51
N ALA A 165 8.00 -5.69 -13.47
CA ALA A 165 6.79 -5.29 -14.19
C ALA A 165 5.61 -5.09 -13.25
N VAL A 166 5.39 -6.04 -12.33
CA VAL A 166 4.34 -5.93 -11.32
C VAL A 166 4.61 -4.76 -10.38
N SER A 167 5.84 -4.58 -9.92
CA SER A 167 6.22 -3.47 -9.04
C SER A 167 5.97 -2.10 -9.68
N MET A 168 6.39 -1.93 -10.95
CA MET A 168 6.11 -0.74 -11.75
C MET A 168 4.62 -0.54 -11.97
N THR A 169 3.87 -1.62 -12.21
CA THR A 169 2.42 -1.56 -12.38
C THR A 169 1.76 -1.05 -11.09
N LEU A 170 2.13 -1.57 -9.93
CA LEU A 170 1.61 -1.10 -8.64
C LEU A 170 1.88 0.39 -8.43
N LEU A 171 3.08 0.86 -8.76
CA LEU A 171 3.46 2.27 -8.67
C LEU A 171 2.60 3.14 -9.61
N LEU A 172 2.48 2.77 -10.89
CA LEU A 172 1.71 3.51 -11.88
C LEU A 172 0.20 3.52 -11.57
N LEU A 173 -0.36 2.37 -11.17
CA LEU A 173 -1.77 2.29 -10.80
C LEU A 173 -2.06 3.03 -9.49
N GLY A 174 -1.13 3.02 -8.53
CA GLY A 174 -1.26 3.78 -7.31
C GLY A 174 -1.29 5.28 -7.59
N LEU A 175 -0.39 5.77 -8.45
CA LEU A 175 -0.37 7.16 -8.92
C LEU A 175 -1.65 7.53 -9.67
N PHE A 176 -2.10 6.67 -10.59
CA PHE A 176 -3.35 6.87 -11.32
C PHE A 176 -4.55 6.92 -10.38
N THR A 177 -4.60 6.02 -9.40
CA THR A 177 -5.68 5.97 -8.39
C THR A 177 -5.68 7.24 -7.55
N MET A 178 -4.51 7.73 -7.13
CA MET A 178 -4.39 9.01 -6.43
C MET A 178 -4.91 10.18 -7.26
N GLY A 179 -4.59 10.24 -8.56
CA GLY A 179 -5.04 11.32 -9.44
C GLY A 179 -6.52 11.29 -9.82
N GLN A 180 -7.16 10.11 -9.80
CA GLN A 180 -8.57 9.93 -10.17
C GLN A 180 -9.55 10.14 -9.02
N LYS A 181 -9.11 9.93 -7.77
CA LYS A 181 -10.02 9.92 -6.63
C LYS A 181 -10.18 11.32 -6.05
N GLU A 182 -11.43 11.69 -5.76
CA GLU A 182 -11.83 13.02 -5.27
C GLU A 182 -11.79 13.11 -3.73
N ASP A 183 -11.72 11.96 -3.05
CA ASP A 183 -11.67 11.82 -1.59
C ASP A 183 -10.24 11.48 -1.14
N ILE A 184 -9.77 12.14 -0.06
CA ILE A 184 -8.39 12.00 0.42
C ILE A 184 -8.08 10.58 0.89
N ILE A 185 -9.04 9.87 1.50
CA ILE A 185 -8.82 8.49 1.95
C ILE A 185 -8.49 7.60 0.76
N SER A 186 -9.26 7.75 -0.32
CA SER A 186 -9.03 7.02 -1.57
C SER A 186 -7.70 7.39 -2.24
N GLN A 187 -7.25 8.65 -2.12
CA GLN A 187 -5.92 9.06 -2.57
C GLN A 187 -4.79 8.41 -1.76
N ILE A 188 -4.96 8.32 -0.44
CA ILE A 188 -4.02 7.64 0.46
C ILE A 188 -3.97 6.15 0.14
N MET A 189 -5.09 5.51 -0.17
CA MET A 189 -5.08 4.12 -0.63
C MET A 189 -4.25 3.94 -1.92
N GLY A 190 -4.30 4.92 -2.83
CA GLY A 190 -3.43 4.97 -4.00
C GLY A 190 -1.95 5.09 -3.62
N LEU A 191 -1.60 5.98 -2.69
CA LEU A 191 -0.25 6.14 -2.16
C LEU A 191 0.27 4.83 -1.54
N LEU A 192 -0.50 4.22 -0.63
CA LEU A 192 -0.17 2.96 0.05
C LEU A 192 0.05 1.81 -0.94
N MET A 193 -0.73 1.77 -2.01
CA MET A 193 -0.54 0.81 -3.10
C MET A 193 0.79 1.04 -3.85
N MET A 194 1.22 2.30 -4.04
CA MET A 194 2.56 2.58 -4.59
C MET A 194 3.66 2.08 -3.65
N GLU A 195 3.47 2.22 -2.33
CA GLU A 195 4.44 1.72 -1.35
C GLU A 195 4.67 0.21 -1.52
N HIS A 196 3.60 -0.58 -1.66
CA HIS A 196 3.70 -2.01 -1.97
C HIS A 196 4.49 -2.30 -3.26
N GLY A 197 4.33 -1.48 -4.31
CA GLY A 197 5.14 -1.60 -5.51
C GLY A 197 6.62 -1.36 -5.24
N MET A 198 6.96 -0.37 -4.42
CA MET A 198 8.34 -0.09 -4.03
C MET A 198 8.93 -1.19 -3.14
N PHE A 199 8.15 -1.75 -2.20
CA PHE A 199 8.57 -2.91 -1.40
C PHE A 199 8.90 -4.10 -2.28
N LEU A 200 8.00 -4.43 -3.22
CA LEU A 200 8.20 -5.56 -4.12
C LEU A 200 9.43 -5.37 -5.00
N ALA A 201 9.64 -4.16 -5.55
CA ALA A 201 10.84 -3.85 -6.33
C ALA A 201 12.12 -4.06 -5.51
N ALA A 202 12.10 -3.69 -4.24
CA ALA A 202 13.25 -3.83 -3.37
C ALA A 202 13.67 -5.27 -3.14
N ILE A 203 12.69 -6.12 -2.81
CA ILE A 203 12.97 -7.51 -2.43
C ILE A 203 13.29 -8.38 -3.66
N GLU A 204 12.65 -8.11 -4.80
CA GLU A 204 12.79 -8.94 -6.01
C GLU A 204 13.86 -8.43 -6.99
N VAL A 205 14.15 -7.12 -7.00
CA VAL A 205 15.01 -6.49 -8.04
C VAL A 205 16.32 -5.97 -7.47
N ILE A 206 16.32 -5.35 -6.28
CA ILE A 206 17.51 -4.72 -5.69
C ILE A 206 18.36 -5.79 -4.99
N ILE A 207 19.14 -6.53 -5.77
CA ILE A 207 20.11 -7.54 -5.30
C ILE A 207 21.47 -6.87 -5.10
N LEU A 208 21.52 -5.86 -4.23
CA LEU A 208 22.77 -5.24 -3.80
C LEU A 208 22.86 -5.39 -2.28
N PRO A 209 23.59 -6.42 -1.77
CA PRO A 209 23.73 -6.65 -0.33
C PRO A 209 24.18 -5.40 0.42
N ASP A 210 25.05 -4.61 -0.20
CA ASP A 210 25.64 -3.40 0.39
C ASP A 210 24.64 -2.21 0.47
N LEU A 211 23.57 -2.24 -0.32
CA LEU A 211 22.55 -1.17 -0.39
C LEU A 211 21.24 -1.56 0.29
N ALA A 212 21.06 -2.84 0.64
CA ALA A 212 19.85 -3.36 1.27
C ALA A 212 19.54 -2.64 2.60
N LEU A 213 20.55 -2.44 3.45
CA LEU A 213 20.36 -1.77 4.75
C LEU A 213 19.91 -0.31 4.60
N ILE A 214 20.55 0.46 3.70
CA ILE A 214 20.17 1.86 3.43
C ILE A 214 18.75 1.92 2.87
N PHE A 215 18.39 0.97 2.02
CA PHE A 215 17.04 0.87 1.48
C PHE A 215 16.02 0.59 2.58
N VAL A 216 16.25 -0.42 3.43
CA VAL A 216 15.36 -0.77 4.55
C VAL A 216 15.17 0.42 5.50
N ILE A 217 16.23 1.16 5.80
CA ILE A 217 16.16 2.37 6.64
C ILE A 217 15.35 3.47 5.95
N SER A 218 15.58 3.71 4.66
CA SER A 218 14.85 4.73 3.88
C SER A 218 13.36 4.42 3.82
N LEU A 219 13.04 3.14 3.67
CA LEU A 219 11.70 2.60 3.63
C LEU A 219 11.00 2.75 4.99
N PHE A 220 11.70 2.39 6.07
CA PHE A 220 11.23 2.59 7.45
C PHE A 220 10.90 4.07 7.73
N LEU A 221 11.81 4.99 7.35
CA LEU A 221 11.59 6.42 7.46
C LEU A 221 10.36 6.88 6.68
N TYR A 222 10.22 6.41 5.44
CA TYR A 222 9.09 6.74 4.57
C TYR A 222 7.76 6.32 5.19
N ILE A 223 7.67 5.14 5.79
CA ILE A 223 6.44 4.70 6.48
C ILE A 223 6.16 5.54 7.71
N ILE A 224 7.17 5.94 8.48
CA ILE A 224 6.96 6.88 9.59
C ILE A 224 6.36 8.19 9.08
N ILE A 225 6.83 8.68 7.93
CA ILE A 225 6.27 9.88 7.29
C ILE A 225 4.82 9.62 6.86
N THR A 226 4.53 8.52 6.18
CA THR A 226 3.17 8.14 5.78
C THR A 226 2.24 8.01 6.99
N LEU A 227 2.68 7.36 8.06
CA LEU A 227 1.93 7.24 9.32
C LEU A 227 1.73 8.61 9.97
N THR A 228 2.74 9.49 9.93
CA THR A 228 2.62 10.87 10.45
C THR A 228 1.56 11.66 9.69
N ILE A 229 1.56 11.57 8.35
CA ILE A 229 0.54 12.18 7.49
C ILE A 229 -0.84 11.66 7.89
N LEU A 230 -0.98 10.34 8.08
CA LEU A 230 -2.25 9.71 8.40
C LEU A 230 -2.76 10.04 9.81
N VAL A 231 -1.87 10.10 10.79
CA VAL A 231 -2.20 10.26 12.22
C VAL A 231 -2.40 11.72 12.61
N TYR A 232 -1.63 12.64 12.03
CA TYR A 232 -1.60 14.04 12.45
C TYR A 232 -2.13 14.97 11.37
N LEU A 233 -1.62 14.85 10.14
CA LEU A 233 -1.93 15.83 9.11
C LEU A 233 -3.36 15.67 8.61
N LEU A 234 -3.80 14.43 8.36
CA LEU A 234 -5.11 14.17 7.78
C LEU A 234 -6.27 14.57 8.70
N PRO A 235 -6.28 14.23 10.02
CA PRO A 235 -7.33 14.72 10.91
C PRO A 235 -7.34 16.25 11.04
N GLU A 236 -6.17 16.89 11.01
CA GLU A 236 -6.05 18.35 11.10
C GLU A 236 -6.58 19.04 9.83
N LEU A 237 -6.27 18.49 8.65
CA LEU A 237 -6.81 18.95 7.37
C LEU A 237 -8.33 18.77 7.31
N HIS A 238 -8.84 17.62 7.74
CA HIS A 238 -10.28 17.39 7.81
C HIS A 238 -10.98 18.38 8.75
N ARG A 239 -10.36 18.68 9.90
CA ARG A 239 -10.87 19.67 10.85
C ARG A 239 -10.87 21.08 10.28
N SER A 240 -9.81 21.47 9.57
CA SER A 240 -9.68 22.83 9.01
C SER A 240 -10.57 23.06 7.79
N SER A 241 -10.85 22.02 7.01
CA SER A 241 -11.67 22.11 5.78
C SER A 241 -13.14 21.74 6.00
N GLY A 242 -13.46 21.02 7.07
CA GLY A 242 -14.81 20.53 7.34
C GLY A 242 -15.31 19.43 6.40
N SER A 243 -14.48 19.00 5.44
CA SER A 243 -14.80 18.01 4.41
C SER A 243 -13.62 17.06 4.18
N ILE A 244 -13.88 15.91 3.56
CA ILE A 244 -12.85 14.96 3.09
C ILE A 244 -12.69 15.07 1.56
N GLU A 245 -13.60 15.80 0.90
CA GLU A 245 -13.55 16.05 -0.53
C GLU A 245 -12.50 17.12 -0.87
N ILE A 246 -11.73 16.85 -1.91
CA ILE A 246 -10.59 17.71 -2.31
C ILE A 246 -11.08 18.96 -3.03
N GLU A 247 -12.26 18.94 -3.64
CA GLU A 247 -12.86 20.12 -4.26
C GLU A 247 -13.18 21.20 -3.23
N ASP A 248 -13.68 20.81 -2.05
CA ASP A 248 -13.93 21.74 -0.94
C ASP A 248 -12.63 22.36 -0.40
N GLN A 249 -11.52 21.65 -0.51
CA GLN A 249 -10.20 22.14 -0.08
C GLN A 249 -9.58 23.15 -1.05
N LYS A 250 -10.03 23.22 -2.30
CA LYS A 250 -9.58 24.26 -3.25
C LYS A 250 -10.03 25.65 -2.83
N GLN A 251 -11.11 25.77 -2.03
CA GLN A 251 -11.60 27.05 -1.52
C GLN A 251 -10.71 27.66 -0.42
N LEU A 252 -9.76 26.90 0.13
CA LEU A 252 -8.78 27.38 1.10
C LEU A 252 -7.49 27.91 0.44
N LYS A 253 -7.37 27.78 -0.88
CA LYS A 253 -6.37 28.53 -1.66
C LYS A 253 -7.02 29.88 -1.95
N GLY A 254 -6.70 30.88 -1.13
CA GLY A 254 -7.18 32.26 -1.31
C GLY A 254 -7.02 32.76 -2.74
#